data_AF-A0A7Y2ATA4-F1
#
_entry.id   AF-A0A7Y2ATA4-F1
#
_cell.length_a   1.000
_cell.length_b   1.000
_cell.length_c   1.000
_cell.angle_alpha   90.00
_cell.angle_beta   90.00
_cell.angle_gamma   90.00
#
_symmetry.space_group_name_H-M   'P 1'
#
loop_
_entity.id
_entity.type
_entity.pdbx_description
1 polymer ?
#
loop_
_entity_poly.entity_id
_entity_poly.type
_entity_poly.pdbx_seq_one_letter_code
_entity_poly.pdbx_strand_id
1 'polypeptide(L)'
;MGDYIERHGYLTHAEAVDYQRRSQVLVLLEIDSEETKGIIPGKLFEYMAARRPIIGIGPVNWEVSDIIRKTESGVVFNYDDHSKLKSTLLRIFREYGEGEIPPKTTDISEFSRKELTRKLAKHL
;
A
#
# COMPACT_ATOMS: atom_id res chain seq x y z
N MET A 1 14.92 -16.93 12.45
CA MET A 1 14.21 -16.20 11.38
C MET A 1 14.08 -17.19 10.23
N GLY A 2 12.87 -17.70 10.00
CA GLY A 2 12.63 -19.00 9.34
C GLY A 2 12.56 -18.97 7.81
N ASP A 3 12.24 -20.13 7.23
CA ASP A 3 12.27 -20.47 5.79
C ASP A 3 11.30 -19.67 4.90
N TYR A 4 10.60 -18.67 5.44
CA TYR A 4 9.56 -17.88 4.77
C TYR A 4 9.92 -16.39 4.64
N ILE A 5 11.17 -16.00 4.95
CA ILE A 5 11.63 -14.61 4.86
C ILE A 5 12.86 -14.53 3.96
N GLU A 6 12.73 -13.82 2.84
CA GLU A 6 13.85 -13.44 1.99
C GLU A 6 14.24 -11.98 2.23
N ARG A 7 15.53 -11.70 2.39
CA ARG A 7 16.07 -10.36 2.62
C ARG A 7 17.00 -9.97 1.48
N HIS A 8 16.56 -9.05 0.64
CA HIS A 8 17.32 -8.61 -0.54
C HIS A 8 18.43 -7.58 -0.22
N GLY A 9 18.57 -7.14 1.03
CA GLY A 9 19.57 -6.13 1.41
C GLY A 9 19.24 -4.74 0.87
N TYR A 10 20.27 -3.93 0.63
CA TYR A 10 20.11 -2.61 0.01
C TYR A 10 19.94 -2.77 -1.50
N LEU A 11 18.83 -2.25 -2.02
CA LEU A 11 18.49 -2.26 -3.44
C LEU A 11 18.50 -0.84 -4.00
N THR A 12 18.81 -0.71 -5.27
CA THR A 12 18.53 0.51 -6.01
C THR A 12 17.03 0.78 -6.08
N HIS A 13 16.63 2.03 -6.30
CA HIS A 13 15.23 2.38 -6.44
C HIS A 13 14.54 1.62 -7.60
N ALA A 14 15.25 1.41 -8.72
CA ALA A 14 14.73 0.68 -9.86
C ALA A 14 14.43 -0.79 -9.53
N GLU A 15 15.36 -1.47 -8.84
CA GLU A 15 15.15 -2.85 -8.38
C GLU A 15 14.00 -2.95 -7.40
N ALA A 16 13.90 -2.02 -6.44
CA ALA A 16 12.78 -1.98 -5.50
C ALA A 16 11.43 -1.85 -6.20
N VAL A 17 11.34 -1.02 -7.26
CA VAL A 17 10.12 -0.86 -8.06
C VAL A 17 9.80 -2.14 -8.87
N ASP A 18 10.80 -2.85 -9.38
CA ASP A 18 10.59 -4.16 -10.03
C ASP A 18 9.98 -5.17 -9.06
N TYR A 19 10.56 -5.30 -7.86
CA TYR A 19 10.00 -6.15 -6.81
C TYR A 19 8.57 -5.76 -6.47
N GLN A 20 8.29 -4.47 -6.27
CA GLN A 20 6.94 -3.99 -5.96
C GLN A 20 5.91 -4.37 -7.04
N ARG A 21 6.28 -4.28 -8.31
CA ARG A 21 5.41 -4.65 -9.44
C ARG A 21 5.22 -6.16 -9.57
N ARG A 22 6.17 -6.97 -9.13
CA ARG A 22 6.11 -8.43 -9.20
C ARG A 22 5.40 -9.07 -8.01
N SER A 23 5.37 -8.38 -6.86
CA SER A 23 4.66 -8.84 -5.67
C SER A 23 3.15 -8.96 -5.89
N GLN A 24 2.53 -9.91 -5.21
CA GLN A 24 1.08 -10.14 -5.26
C GLN A 24 0.35 -9.20 -4.29
N VAL A 25 1.03 -8.79 -3.22
CA VAL A 25 0.55 -7.85 -2.21
C VAL A 25 1.74 -7.02 -1.73
N LEU A 26 1.48 -5.76 -1.40
CA LEU A 26 2.43 -4.86 -0.78
C LEU A 26 2.00 -4.52 0.64
N VAL A 27 2.94 -4.50 1.57
CA VAL A 27 2.66 -4.14 2.97
C VAL A 27 3.18 -2.74 3.25
N LEU A 28 2.30 -1.88 3.74
CA LEU A 28 2.62 -0.53 4.19
C LEU A 28 2.39 -0.48 5.70
N LEU A 29 3.45 -0.20 6.46
CA LEU A 29 3.42 -0.16 7.92
C LEU A 29 3.70 1.26 8.39
N GLU A 30 3.02 1.67 9.44
CA GLU A 30 3.30 2.91 10.17
C GLU A 30 3.14 2.68 11.67
N ILE A 31 3.89 3.44 12.48
CA ILE A 31 3.88 3.30 13.95
C ILE A 31 2.49 3.60 14.50
N ASP A 32 2.04 2.82 15.50
CA ASP A 32 0.81 3.10 16.24
C ASP A 32 1.00 4.27 17.21
N SER A 33 0.78 5.49 16.73
CA SER A 33 0.90 6.71 17.53
C SER A 33 -0.10 7.78 17.05
N GLU A 34 -0.38 8.78 17.89
CA GLU A 34 -1.25 9.89 17.49
C GLU A 34 -0.60 10.74 16.40
N GLU A 35 0.72 10.94 16.50
CA GLU A 35 1.49 11.76 15.58
C GLU A 35 1.47 11.22 14.15
N THR A 36 1.45 9.90 13.98
CA THR A 36 1.46 9.24 12.67
C THR A 36 0.09 9.16 12.01
N LYS A 37 -1.00 9.52 12.69
CA LYS A 37 -2.35 9.50 12.10
C LYS A 37 -2.48 10.42 10.88
N GLY A 38 -1.84 11.60 10.92
CA GLY A 38 -1.83 12.57 9.82
C GLY A 38 -0.65 12.42 8.86
N ILE A 39 0.18 11.38 9.01
CA ILE A 39 1.36 11.19 8.15
C ILE A 39 0.97 10.30 6.97
N ILE A 40 1.11 10.85 5.76
CA ILE A 40 1.02 10.10 4.51
C ILE A 40 2.44 9.78 4.03
N PRO A 41 2.90 8.52 4.13
CA PRO A 41 4.24 8.15 3.69
C PRO A 41 4.34 8.20 2.17
N GLY A 42 5.44 8.74 1.64
CA GLY A 42 5.66 8.86 0.18
C GLY A 42 5.60 7.52 -0.58
N LYS A 43 5.93 6.41 0.11
CA LYS A 43 5.88 5.04 -0.43
C LYS A 43 4.47 4.59 -0.82
N LEU A 44 3.42 5.17 -0.23
CA LEU A 44 2.04 4.90 -0.61
C LEU A 44 1.82 5.11 -2.11
N PHE A 45 2.32 6.22 -2.65
CA PHE A 45 2.12 6.57 -4.06
C PHE A 45 2.91 5.66 -5.01
N GLU A 46 4.09 5.18 -4.60
CA GLU A 46 4.86 4.18 -5.35
C GLU A 46 4.11 2.85 -5.43
N TYR A 47 3.55 2.41 -4.30
CA TYR A 47 2.76 1.17 -4.23
C TYR A 47 1.47 1.26 -5.06
N MET A 48 0.81 2.41 -5.04
CA MET A 48 -0.35 2.68 -5.91
C MET A 48 0.05 2.59 -7.39
N ALA A 49 1.20 3.15 -7.75
CA ALA A 49 1.73 3.06 -9.12
C ALA A 49 2.14 1.63 -9.51
N ALA A 50 2.52 0.78 -8.55
CA ALA A 50 2.79 -0.64 -8.78
C ALA A 50 1.52 -1.45 -9.06
N ARG A 51 0.32 -0.90 -8.77
CA ARG A 51 -0.99 -1.53 -9.01
C ARG A 51 -1.13 -2.91 -8.35
N ARG A 52 -0.57 -3.07 -7.16
CA ARG A 52 -0.74 -4.27 -6.34
C ARG A 52 -1.59 -3.93 -5.12
N PRO A 53 -2.46 -4.85 -4.66
CA PRO A 53 -3.20 -4.66 -3.43
C PRO A 53 -2.29 -4.29 -2.27
N ILE A 54 -2.65 -3.22 -1.55
CA ILE A 54 -1.91 -2.72 -0.39
C ILE A 54 -2.57 -3.25 0.89
N ILE A 55 -1.78 -3.84 1.78
CA ILE A 55 -2.17 -4.11 3.16
C ILE A 55 -1.52 -3.03 4.02
N GLY A 56 -2.33 -2.07 4.46
CA GLY A 56 -1.90 -1.02 5.38
C GLY A 56 -2.08 -1.46 6.83
N ILE A 57 -1.08 -1.26 7.68
CA ILE A 57 -1.18 -1.44 9.12
C ILE A 57 -0.66 -0.16 9.77
N GLY A 58 -1.50 0.51 10.55
CA GLY A 58 -1.17 1.80 11.15
C GLY A 58 -2.14 2.18 12.27
N PRO A 59 -2.08 3.42 12.77
CA PRO A 59 -2.91 3.85 13.89
C PRO A 59 -4.40 3.94 13.51
N VAL A 60 -5.26 3.93 14.52
CA VAL A 60 -6.69 4.23 14.32
C VAL A 60 -6.85 5.63 13.73
N ASN A 61 -7.73 5.79 12.73
CA ASN A 61 -7.93 7.05 11.98
C ASN A 61 -6.70 7.53 11.19
N TRP A 62 -5.85 6.61 10.75
CA TRP A 62 -4.76 6.94 9.84
C TRP A 62 -5.27 7.48 8.50
N GLU A 63 -4.82 8.67 8.09
CA GLU A 63 -5.26 9.40 6.89
C GLU A 63 -5.06 8.59 5.60
N VAL A 64 -4.04 7.73 5.56
CA VAL A 64 -3.80 6.77 4.47
C VAL A 64 -5.00 5.85 4.22
N SER A 65 -5.81 5.55 5.24
CA SER A 65 -7.01 4.72 5.13
C SER A 65 -8.02 5.30 4.15
N ASP A 66 -8.13 6.62 4.09
CA ASP A 66 -9.08 7.30 3.22
C ASP A 66 -8.61 7.28 1.77
N ILE A 67 -7.32 7.47 1.54
CA ILE A 67 -6.71 7.37 0.22
C ILE A 67 -6.87 5.94 -0.31
N ILE A 68 -6.45 4.94 0.46
CA ILE A 68 -6.52 3.53 0.05
C ILE A 68 -7.95 3.10 -0.27
N ARG A 69 -8.92 3.54 0.53
CA ARG A 69 -10.34 3.26 0.32
C ARG A 69 -10.88 3.95 -0.93
N LYS A 70 -10.59 5.25 -1.11
CA LYS A 70 -11.04 6.05 -2.26
C LYS A 70 -10.51 5.49 -3.58
N THR A 71 -9.26 5.00 -3.59
CA THR A 71 -8.62 4.46 -4.80
C THR A 71 -8.79 2.96 -4.98
N GLU A 72 -9.54 2.31 -4.09
CA GLU A 72 -9.75 0.85 -4.05
C GLU A 72 -8.43 0.06 -4.13
N SER A 73 -7.34 0.65 -3.63
CA SER A 73 -5.98 0.14 -3.84
C SER A 73 -5.58 -0.93 -2.82
N GLY A 74 -6.42 -1.21 -1.83
CA GLY A 74 -6.06 -2.09 -0.73
C GLY A 74 -7.03 -2.07 0.45
N VAL A 75 -6.54 -2.55 1.60
CA VAL A 75 -7.26 -2.59 2.87
C VAL A 75 -6.33 -2.13 3.99
N VAL A 76 -6.85 -1.34 4.92
CA VAL A 76 -6.11 -0.87 6.11
C VAL A 76 -6.65 -1.54 7.37
N PHE A 77 -5.73 -1.85 8.27
CA PHE A 77 -5.94 -2.47 9.56
C PHE A 77 -5.29 -1.60 10.65
N ASN A 78 -5.87 -1.60 11.84
CA ASN A 78 -5.15 -1.14 13.02
C ASN A 78 -4.35 -2.30 13.64
N TYR A 79 -3.58 -2.00 14.70
CA TYR A 79 -2.79 -3.00 15.39
C TYR A 79 -3.62 -4.03 16.15
N ASP A 80 -4.90 -3.77 16.45
CA ASP A 80 -5.80 -4.71 17.13
C ASP A 80 -6.52 -5.67 16.16
N ASP A 81 -6.48 -5.41 14.85
CA ASP A 81 -7.23 -6.12 13.80
C ASP A 81 -6.64 -7.50 13.41
N HIS A 82 -5.92 -8.17 14.30
CA HIS A 82 -5.19 -9.43 14.03
C HIS A 82 -6.03 -10.49 13.31
N SER A 83 -7.25 -10.76 13.79
CA SER A 83 -8.15 -11.76 13.21
C SER A 83 -8.60 -11.38 11.79
N LYS A 84 -8.85 -10.09 11.55
CA LYS A 84 -9.31 -9.56 10.27
C LYS A 84 -8.18 -9.50 9.25
N LEU A 85 -6.97 -9.16 9.70
CA LEU A 85 -5.76 -9.22 8.88
C LEU A 85 -5.50 -10.68 8.43
N LYS A 86 -5.53 -11.63 9.37
CA LYS A 86 -5.34 -13.06 9.07
C LYS A 86 -6.36 -13.58 8.07
N SER A 87 -7.65 -13.30 8.27
CA SER A 87 -8.69 -13.77 7.35
C SER A 87 -8.55 -13.13 5.95
N THR A 88 -8.13 -11.87 5.88
CA THR A 88 -7.84 -11.17 4.62
C THR A 88 -6.66 -11.81 3.88
N LEU A 89 -5.54 -12.06 4.56
CA LEU A 89 -4.38 -12.71 3.97
C LEU A 89 -4.71 -14.12 3.47
N LEU A 90 -5.47 -14.90 4.24
CA LEU A 90 -5.93 -16.23 3.81
C LEU A 90 -6.87 -16.20 2.61
N ARG A 91 -7.69 -15.15 2.49
CA ARG A 91 -8.54 -14.95 1.31
C ARG A 91 -7.69 -14.65 0.08
N ILE A 92 -6.79 -13.66 0.20
CA ILE A 92 -5.88 -13.28 -0.89
C ILE A 92 -5.03 -14.46 -1.34
N PHE A 93 -4.50 -15.26 -0.40
CA PHE A 93 -3.70 -16.43 -0.72
C PHE A 93 -4.49 -17.50 -1.49
N ARG A 94 -5.76 -17.71 -1.14
CA ARG A 94 -6.65 -18.62 -1.90
C ARG A 94 -6.93 -18.08 -3.30
N GLU A 95 -7.25 -16.80 -3.42
CA GLU A 95 -7.47 -16.12 -4.71
C GLU A 95 -6.23 -16.25 -5.61
N TYR A 96 -5.03 -16.14 -5.05
CA TYR A 96 -3.78 -16.39 -5.76
C TYR A 96 -3.61 -17.84 -6.24
N GLY A 97 -4.09 -18.82 -5.47
CA GLY A 97 -4.07 -20.23 -5.87
C GLY A 97 -5.05 -20.55 -7.01
N GLU A 98 -6.13 -19.76 -7.14
CA GLU A 98 -7.15 -19.90 -8.18
C GLU A 98 -6.80 -19.13 -9.48
N GLY A 99 -5.77 -18.27 -9.45
CA GLY A 99 -5.32 -17.49 -10.60
C GLY A 99 -4.60 -16.19 -10.18
N GLU A 100 -4.54 -15.20 -11.08
CA GLU A 100 -3.96 -13.92 -10.71
C GLU A 100 -4.89 -13.12 -9.78
N ILE A 101 -4.31 -12.45 -8.79
CA ILE A 101 -5.02 -11.40 -8.04
C ILE A 101 -5.07 -10.16 -8.95
N PRO A 102 -6.24 -9.79 -9.49
CA PRO A 102 -6.31 -8.68 -10.42
C PRO A 102 -5.98 -7.37 -9.70
N PRO A 103 -5.26 -6.45 -10.36
CA PRO A 103 -5.10 -5.10 -9.85
C PRO A 103 -6.48 -4.44 -9.72
N LYS A 104 -6.88 -4.08 -8.49
CA LYS A 104 -8.16 -3.40 -8.22
C LYS A 104 -8.03 -1.87 -8.05
N THR A 105 -6.91 -1.30 -8.47
CA THR A 105 -6.69 0.14 -8.29
C THR A 105 -7.48 0.94 -9.34
N THR A 106 -8.29 1.90 -8.88
CA THR A 106 -8.98 2.87 -9.74
C THR A 106 -8.01 3.95 -10.24
N ASP A 107 -8.52 5.04 -10.82
CA ASP A 107 -7.67 6.12 -11.31
C ASP A 107 -6.93 6.83 -10.16
N ILE A 108 -5.59 6.78 -10.22
CA ILE A 108 -4.67 7.44 -9.29
C ILE A 108 -4.04 8.70 -9.89
N SER A 109 -4.50 9.13 -11.07
CA SER A 109 -3.94 10.26 -11.81
C SER A 109 -3.90 11.55 -10.98
N GLU A 110 -4.85 11.73 -10.06
CA GLU A 110 -4.92 12.89 -9.17
C GLU A 110 -3.70 13.07 -8.26
N PHE A 111 -2.95 11.99 -8.02
CA PHE A 111 -1.72 11.94 -7.23
C PHE A 111 -0.45 11.96 -8.09
N SER A 112 -0.58 12.02 -9.41
CA SER A 112 0.57 12.14 -10.29
C SER A 112 1.29 13.48 -10.06
N ARG A 113 2.62 13.47 -10.20
CA ARG A 113 3.43 14.71 -10.11
C ARG A 113 2.87 15.81 -11.00
N LYS A 114 2.46 15.46 -12.23
CA LYS A 114 1.85 16.39 -13.19
C LYS A 114 0.60 17.06 -12.61
N GLU A 115 -0.35 16.28 -12.08
CA GLU A 115 -1.61 16.81 -11.56
C GLU A 115 -1.43 17.60 -10.27
N LEU A 116 -0.54 17.15 -9.38
CA LEU A 116 -0.21 17.87 -8.14
C LEU A 116 0.47 19.22 -8.45
N THR A 117 1.44 19.26 -9.35
CA THR A 117 2.07 20.51 -9.80
C THR A 117 1.07 21.43 -10.49
N ARG A 118 0.16 20.88 -11.30
CA ARG A 118 -0.92 21.65 -11.94
C ARG A 118 -1.86 22.29 -10.91
N LYS A 119 -2.22 21.56 -9.84
CA LYS A 119 -3.05 22.09 -8.74
C LYS A 119 -2.28 23.19 -7.98
N LEU A 120 -1.02 22.95 -7.65
CA LEU A 120 -0.18 23.92 -6.95
C LEU A 120 -0.03 25.24 -7.73
N ALA A 121 0.22 25.16 -9.04
CA ALA A 121 0.38 26.33 -9.90
C ALA A 121 -0.89 27.20 -10.02
N LYS A 122 -2.07 26.72 -9.61
CA LYS A 122 -3.30 27.53 -9.55
C LYS A 122 -3.41 28.37 -8.28
N HIS A 123 -2.60 28.07 -7.27
CA HIS A 123 -2.57 28.76 -5.99
C HIS A 123 -1.33 29.69 -5.84
N LEU A 124 -0.53 29.80 -6.90
CA LEU A 124 0.55 30.77 -7.08
C LEU A 124 0.05 31.92 -7.95
#